data_AF-A0A2A9MR22-F1
#
_entry.id   AF-A0A2A9MR22-F1
#
_cell.length_a   1.000
_cell.length_b   1.000
_cell.length_c   1.000
_cell.angle_alpha   90.00
_cell.angle_beta   90.00
_cell.angle_gamma   90.00
#
_symmetry.space_group_name_H-M   'P 1'
#
loop_
_entity.id
_entity.type
_entity.pdbx_description
1 polymer ?
#
loop_
_entity_poly.entity_id
_entity_poly.type
_entity_poly.pdbx_seq_one_letter_code
_entity_poly.pdbx_strand_id
1 'polypeptide(L)'
;MKALLNVAWDKSNPSSKKVYIDVLNGKSDPKAFIEVATTQDCEESGVAPLLSPKTRATQALFSHLNAVNDRRKELAEFFTQNRYSSLSPEEFRSRMDRYGFQWLETTGAALARGLPVYRMTYV
;
A
#
# COMPACT_ATOMS: atom_id res chain seq x y z
N MET A 1 -14.22 2.88 -6.09
CA MET A 1 -13.85 4.30 -6.34
C MET A 1 -15.01 5.27 -6.08
N LYS A 2 -16.24 5.04 -6.57
CA LYS A 2 -17.41 5.90 -6.30
C LYS A 2 -17.70 6.17 -4.81
N ALA A 3 -17.59 5.15 -3.95
CA ALA A 3 -17.90 5.32 -2.52
C ALA A 3 -16.98 6.32 -1.80
N LEU A 4 -15.66 6.29 -2.07
CA LEU A 4 -14.70 7.19 -1.42
C LEU A 4 -14.88 8.64 -1.89
N LEU A 5 -15.12 8.81 -3.18
CA LEU A 5 -15.43 10.10 -3.79
C LEU A 5 -16.75 10.70 -3.26
N ASN A 6 -17.78 9.86 -3.06
CA ASN A 6 -19.04 10.30 -2.46
C ASN A 6 -18.85 10.82 -1.03
N VAL A 7 -18.02 10.14 -0.21
CA VAL A 7 -17.71 10.60 1.15
C VAL A 7 -16.87 11.88 1.14
N ALA A 8 -15.92 12.01 0.21
CA ALA A 8 -15.08 13.21 0.09
C ALA A 8 -15.87 14.46 -0.33
N TRP A 9 -16.85 14.29 -1.23
CA TRP A 9 -17.65 15.39 -1.76
C TRP A 9 -18.88 15.74 -0.92
N ASP A 10 -19.40 14.80 -0.12
CA ASP A 10 -20.51 15.06 0.80
C ASP A 10 -20.05 15.84 2.04
N LYS A 11 -20.25 17.17 2.04
CA LYS A 11 -19.90 18.05 3.17
C LYS A 11 -20.77 17.84 4.41
N SER A 12 -21.90 17.17 4.30
CA SER A 12 -22.74 16.79 5.45
C SER A 12 -22.19 15.57 6.19
N ASN A 13 -21.37 14.75 5.53
CA ASN A 13 -20.75 13.59 6.13
C ASN A 13 -19.62 14.00 7.11
N PRO A 14 -19.67 13.60 8.39
CA PRO A 14 -18.62 13.92 9.37
C PRO A 14 -17.22 13.42 8.96
N SER A 15 -17.16 12.36 8.14
CA SER A 15 -15.91 11.77 7.65
C SER A 15 -15.30 12.52 6.48
N SER A 16 -16.02 13.46 5.84
CA SER A 16 -15.50 14.23 4.70
C SER A 16 -14.22 15.00 5.04
N LYS A 17 -14.09 15.48 6.29
CA LYS A 17 -12.89 16.18 6.78
C LYS A 17 -11.66 15.27 6.94
N LYS A 18 -11.86 13.95 6.99
CA LYS A 18 -10.80 12.95 7.14
C LYS A 18 -10.29 12.42 5.79
N VAL A 19 -11.00 12.71 4.71
CA VAL A 19 -10.65 12.24 3.36
C VAL A 19 -9.98 13.37 2.60
N TYR A 20 -8.79 13.10 2.08
CA TYR A 20 -8.07 13.99 1.17
C TYR A 20 -7.88 13.30 -0.17
N ILE A 21 -7.94 14.07 -1.25
CA ILE A 21 -7.67 13.62 -2.61
C ILE A 21 -6.47 14.42 -3.09
N ASP A 22 -5.34 13.75 -3.32
CA ASP A 22 -4.20 14.35 -4.00
C ASP A 22 -4.26 13.94 -5.48
N VAL A 23 -4.39 14.93 -6.36
CA VAL A 23 -4.36 14.71 -7.80
C VAL A 23 -2.91 14.87 -8.26
N LEU A 24 -2.29 13.75 -8.62
CA LEU A 24 -0.94 13.72 -9.14
C LEU A 24 -0.94 14.22 -10.59
N ASN A 25 -0.47 15.45 -10.81
CA ASN A 25 -0.32 16.04 -12.13
C ASN A 25 1.08 15.73 -12.71
N GLY A 26 1.14 15.44 -14.00
CA GLY A 26 2.39 15.22 -14.73
C GLY A 26 2.42 13.91 -15.51
N LYS A 27 3.52 13.66 -16.23
CA LYS A 27 3.76 12.40 -16.94
C LYS A 27 4.48 11.42 -16.00
N SER A 28 4.02 10.17 -15.97
CA SER A 28 4.72 9.09 -15.27
C SER A 28 5.93 8.65 -16.10
N ASP A 29 7.12 8.75 -15.51
CA ASP A 29 8.40 8.34 -16.09
C ASP A 29 9.37 7.87 -14.98
N PRO A 30 9.04 6.77 -14.27
CA PRO A 30 9.87 6.23 -13.20
C PRO A 30 11.23 5.77 -13.74
N LYS A 31 12.30 6.05 -12.98
CA LYS A 31 13.69 5.72 -13.32
C LYS A 31 14.25 4.53 -12.53
N ALA A 32 13.53 4.08 -11.52
CA ALA A 32 13.95 3.00 -10.65
C ALA A 32 12.75 2.28 -10.06
N PHE A 33 12.97 1.02 -9.69
CA PHE A 33 12.09 0.25 -8.81
C PHE A 33 12.81 0.05 -7.47
N ILE A 34 12.19 0.47 -6.39
CA ILE A 34 12.78 0.49 -5.06
C ILE A 34 12.00 -0.47 -4.16
N GLU A 35 12.67 -1.52 -3.71
CA GLU A 35 12.18 -2.40 -2.66
C GLU A 35 12.53 -1.83 -1.30
N VAL A 36 11.51 -1.65 -0.46
CA VAL A 36 11.63 -1.08 0.87
C VAL A 36 11.50 -2.22 1.88
N ALA A 37 12.58 -2.45 2.60
CA ALA A 37 12.68 -3.41 3.68
C ALA A 37 12.84 -2.69 5.02
N THR A 38 12.30 -3.29 6.08
CA THR A 38 12.46 -2.84 7.46
C THR A 38 13.17 -3.93 8.27
N THR A 39 13.85 -3.54 9.34
CA THR A 39 14.35 -4.47 10.34
C THR A 39 13.22 -5.11 11.15
N GLN A 40 13.51 -6.24 11.78
CA GLN A 40 12.57 -6.89 12.68
C GLN A 40 12.15 -5.96 13.83
N ASP A 41 13.08 -5.17 14.38
CA ASP A 41 12.80 -4.20 15.44
C ASP A 41 11.77 -3.13 15.02
N CYS A 42 11.83 -2.67 13.76
CA CYS A 42 10.85 -1.76 13.19
C CYS A 42 9.47 -2.44 13.06
N GLU A 43 9.44 -3.70 12.63
CA GLU A 43 8.20 -4.47 12.50
C GLU A 43 7.54 -4.73 13.86
N GLU A 44 8.34 -5.11 14.87
CA GLU A 44 7.85 -5.33 16.24
C GLU A 44 7.35 -4.04 16.90
N SER A 45 7.95 -2.90 16.55
CA SER A 45 7.51 -1.59 17.00
C SER A 45 6.30 -1.04 16.23
N GLY A 46 5.83 -1.74 15.19
CA GLY A 46 4.70 -1.32 14.36
C GLY A 46 4.98 -0.03 13.59
N VAL A 47 6.25 0.25 13.25
CA VAL A 47 6.66 1.46 12.52
C VAL A 47 7.08 1.10 11.11
N ALA A 48 6.63 1.89 10.14
CA ALA A 48 7.04 1.79 8.75
C ALA A 48 7.56 3.15 8.26
N PRO A 49 8.60 3.17 7.41
CA PRO A 49 9.14 4.40 6.85
C PRO A 49 8.07 5.14 6.02
N LEU A 50 7.84 6.41 6.37
CA LEU A 50 6.95 7.28 5.61
C LEU A 50 7.66 7.81 4.37
N LEU A 51 7.32 7.26 3.20
CA LEU A 51 7.89 7.68 1.92
C LEU A 51 7.12 8.87 1.37
N SER A 52 7.81 9.99 1.17
CA SER A 52 7.19 11.18 0.59
C SER A 52 6.96 10.99 -0.92
N PRO A 53 5.72 11.14 -1.42
CA PRO A 53 5.40 10.88 -2.83
C PRO A 53 5.93 11.95 -3.80
N LYS A 54 6.40 13.10 -3.30
CA LYS A 54 6.85 14.23 -4.12
C LYS A 54 8.27 14.64 -3.72
N THR A 55 9.21 14.45 -4.64
CA THR A 55 10.55 15.08 -4.59
C THR A 55 10.79 15.80 -5.93
N ARG A 56 11.65 16.83 -5.93
CA ARG A 56 11.89 17.67 -7.13
C ARG A 56 12.78 17.00 -8.19
N ALA A 57 13.35 15.83 -7.91
CA ALA A 57 14.48 15.29 -8.68
C ALA A 57 14.09 14.15 -9.63
N THR A 58 13.49 13.07 -9.12
CA THR A 58 13.34 11.81 -9.89
C THR A 58 12.09 11.05 -9.44
N GLN A 59 11.45 10.35 -10.39
CA GLN A 59 10.34 9.44 -10.11
C GLN A 59 10.86 8.01 -9.90
N ALA A 60 10.32 7.30 -8.92
CA ALA A 60 10.62 5.89 -8.68
C ALA A 60 9.33 5.15 -8.28
N LEU A 61 9.29 3.86 -8.56
CA LEU A 61 8.27 2.95 -8.07
C LEU A 61 8.75 2.38 -6.74
N PHE A 62 7.86 2.30 -5.75
CA PHE A 62 8.19 1.73 -4.45
C PHE A 62 7.36 0.49 -4.18
N SER A 63 8.00 -0.56 -3.69
CA SER A 63 7.38 -1.79 -3.19
C SER A 63 7.77 -2.00 -1.74
N HIS A 64 6.80 -1.92 -0.83
CA HIS A 64 7.03 -2.11 0.61
C HIS A 64 6.14 -3.24 1.13
N LEU A 65 6.63 -4.47 1.01
CA LEU A 65 5.83 -5.67 1.30
C LEU A 65 5.45 -5.80 2.78
N ASN A 66 6.33 -5.40 3.70
CA ASN A 66 6.05 -5.47 5.14
C ASN A 66 4.85 -4.60 5.53
N ALA A 67 4.86 -3.32 5.12
CA ALA A 67 3.73 -2.42 5.34
C ALA A 67 2.43 -2.92 4.69
N VAL A 68 2.52 -3.57 3.52
CA VAL A 68 1.36 -4.19 2.86
C VAL A 68 0.83 -5.38 3.69
N ASN A 69 1.71 -6.22 4.24
CA ASN A 69 1.32 -7.35 5.08
C ASN A 69 0.65 -6.89 6.37
N ASP A 70 1.16 -5.83 7.01
CA ASP A 70 0.54 -5.24 8.20
C ASP A 70 -0.84 -4.69 7.88
N ARG A 71 -0.97 -3.95 6.77
CA ARG A 71 -2.27 -3.45 6.33
C ARG A 71 -3.25 -4.57 6.02
N ARG A 72 -2.78 -5.68 5.44
CA ARG A 72 -3.61 -6.88 5.21
C ARG A 72 -4.07 -7.50 6.52
N LYS A 73 -3.23 -7.56 7.56
CA LYS A 73 -3.62 -8.01 8.90
C LYS A 73 -4.75 -7.13 9.46
N GLU A 74 -4.59 -5.81 9.44
CA GLU A 74 -5.62 -4.87 9.90
C GLU A 74 -6.95 -5.03 9.14
N LEU A 75 -6.89 -5.20 7.82
CA LEU A 75 -8.09 -5.39 7.00
C LEU A 75 -8.78 -6.72 7.32
N ALA A 76 -8.00 -7.80 7.50
CA ALA A 76 -8.55 -9.10 7.86
C ALA A 76 -9.28 -9.02 9.20
N GLU A 77 -8.66 -8.41 10.22
CA GLU A 77 -9.28 -8.18 11.52
C GLU A 77 -10.55 -7.34 11.39
N PHE A 78 -10.50 -6.22 10.67
CA PHE A 78 -11.65 -5.35 10.46
C PHE A 78 -12.84 -6.09 9.82
N PHE A 79 -12.64 -6.80 8.71
CA PHE A 79 -13.74 -7.44 7.98
C PHE A 79 -14.35 -8.62 8.75
N THR A 80 -13.54 -9.35 9.50
CA THR A 80 -14.00 -10.50 10.29
C THR A 80 -14.71 -10.07 11.57
N GLN A 81 -14.16 -9.09 12.31
CA GLN A 81 -14.79 -8.54 13.52
C GLN A 81 -16.15 -7.90 13.25
N ASN A 82 -16.31 -7.24 12.09
CA ASN A 82 -17.57 -6.61 11.70
C ASN A 82 -18.52 -7.58 10.96
N ARG A 83 -18.23 -8.89 10.95
CA ARG A 83 -19.03 -9.95 10.30
C ARG A 83 -19.30 -9.74 8.81
N TYR A 84 -18.42 -9.02 8.12
CA TYR A 84 -18.45 -8.91 6.66
C TYR A 84 -17.86 -10.14 5.96
N SER A 85 -17.25 -11.05 6.72
CA SER A 85 -16.71 -12.33 6.25
C SER A 85 -16.93 -13.42 7.28
N SER A 86 -17.11 -14.65 6.81
CA SER A 86 -17.21 -15.85 7.63
C SER A 86 -15.85 -16.54 7.86
N LEU A 87 -14.78 -16.04 7.23
CA LEU A 87 -13.42 -16.58 7.38
C LEU A 87 -12.81 -16.17 8.72
N SER A 88 -11.82 -16.92 9.21
CA SER A 88 -10.96 -16.44 10.29
C SER A 88 -10.07 -15.27 9.79
N PRO A 89 -9.57 -14.39 10.68
CA PRO A 89 -8.61 -13.35 10.30
C PRO A 89 -7.38 -13.91 9.57
N GLU A 90 -6.87 -15.07 10.02
CA GLU A 90 -5.71 -15.75 9.46
C GLU A 90 -6.00 -16.27 8.06
N GLU A 91 -7.14 -16.94 7.87
CA GLU A 91 -7.57 -17.44 6.57
C GLU A 91 -7.80 -16.31 5.57
N PHE A 92 -8.42 -15.21 6.02
CA PHE A 92 -8.66 -14.04 5.19
C PHE A 92 -7.33 -13.42 4.76
N ARG A 93 -6.41 -13.18 5.71
CA ARG A 93 -5.07 -12.66 5.44
C ARG A 93 -4.31 -13.56 4.48
N SER A 94 -4.29 -14.87 4.71
CA SER A 94 -3.59 -15.84 3.86
C SER A 94 -4.07 -15.78 2.41
N ARG A 95 -5.38 -15.61 2.19
CA ARG A 95 -5.93 -15.40 0.84
C ARG A 95 -5.47 -14.09 0.22
N MET A 96 -5.49 -12.99 0.98
CA MET A 96 -4.98 -11.69 0.50
C MET A 96 -3.50 -11.75 0.12
N ASP A 97 -2.69 -12.46 0.91
CA ASP A 97 -1.28 -12.64 0.65
C ASP A 97 -1.05 -13.46 -0.63
N ARG A 98 -1.70 -14.62 -0.75
CA ARG A 98 -1.58 -15.48 -1.94
C ARG A 98 -1.89 -14.73 -3.24
N TYR A 99 -3.05 -14.06 -3.30
CA TYR A 99 -3.43 -13.32 -4.50
C TYR A 99 -2.53 -12.09 -4.70
N GLY A 100 -2.19 -11.39 -3.61
CA GLY A 100 -1.34 -10.21 -3.66
C GLY A 100 0.04 -10.49 -4.24
N PHE A 101 0.71 -11.57 -3.82
CA PHE A 101 2.02 -11.94 -4.33
C PHE A 101 1.97 -12.36 -5.81
N GLN A 102 0.99 -13.17 -6.19
CA GLN A 102 0.81 -13.59 -7.59
C GLN A 102 0.64 -12.38 -8.54
N TRP A 103 -0.13 -11.38 -8.12
CA TRP A 103 -0.31 -10.16 -8.90
C TRP A 103 0.91 -9.23 -8.85
N LEU A 104 1.65 -9.21 -7.74
CA LEU A 104 2.87 -8.41 -7.63
C LEU A 104 3.96 -8.90 -8.58
N GLU A 105 4.16 -10.20 -8.71
CA GLU A 105 5.16 -10.73 -9.67
C GLU A 105 4.81 -10.32 -11.10
N THR A 106 3.55 -10.53 -11.49
CA THR A 106 3.07 -10.23 -12.85
C THR A 106 3.09 -8.73 -13.14
N THR A 107 2.54 -7.93 -12.24
CA THR A 107 2.37 -6.48 -12.42
C THR A 107 3.68 -5.75 -12.18
N GLY A 108 4.46 -6.19 -11.19
CA GLY A 108 5.77 -5.64 -10.86
C GLY A 108 6.74 -5.78 -12.01
N ALA A 109 6.82 -6.97 -12.64
CA ALA A 109 7.64 -7.16 -13.84
C ALA A 109 7.17 -6.27 -15.00
N ALA A 110 5.86 -6.17 -15.23
CA ALA A 110 5.27 -5.36 -16.29
C ALA A 110 5.44 -3.84 -16.08
N LEU A 111 5.49 -3.39 -14.81
CA LEU A 111 5.73 -1.99 -14.43
C LEU A 111 7.22 -1.66 -14.42
N ALA A 112 8.06 -2.59 -13.99
CA ALA A 112 9.50 -2.40 -13.89
C ALA A 112 10.15 -2.30 -15.28
N ARG A 113 9.70 -3.02 -16.33
CA ARG A 113 10.17 -2.86 -17.73
C ARG A 113 11.70 -2.66 -17.91
N GLY A 114 12.52 -3.38 -17.14
CA GLY A 114 13.99 -3.25 -17.21
C GLY A 114 14.58 -2.05 -16.47
N LEU A 115 13.79 -1.37 -15.62
CA LEU A 115 14.29 -0.38 -14.68
C LEU A 115 15.27 -1.02 -13.70
N PRO A 116 16.32 -0.29 -13.28
CA PRO A 116 17.20 -0.75 -12.22
C PRO A 116 16.42 -0.95 -10.91
N VAL A 117 16.70 -2.07 -10.25
CA VAL A 117 16.10 -2.44 -8.97
C VAL A 117 17.08 -2.11 -7.85
N TYR A 118 16.62 -1.34 -6.87
CA TYR A 118 17.37 -1.03 -5.66
C TYR A 118 16.62 -1.54 -4.44
N ARG A 119 17.36 -1.92 -3.40
CA ARG A 119 16.80 -2.25 -2.09
C ARG A 119 17.24 -1.22 -1.08
N MET A 120 16.28 -0.62 -0.39
CA MET A 120 16.48 0.28 0.72
C MET A 120 16.05 -0.42 2.00
N THR A 121 16.98 -0.58 2.94
CA THR A 121 16.69 -1.15 4.26
C THR A 121 16.68 -0.03 5.29
N TYR A 122 15.57 0.10 6.00
CA TYR A 122 15.42 0.99 7.14
C TYR A 122 15.68 0.18 8.41
N VAL A 123 16.57 0.71 9.24
CA VAL A 123 17.02 0.10 10.50
C VAL A 123 16.45 0.83 11.70
#